data_AF-A0A2X3ILD4-F1
#
_entry.id   AF-A0A2X3ILD4-F1
#
_cell.length_a   1.000
_cell.length_b   1.000
_cell.length_c   1.000
_cell.angle_alpha   90.00
_cell.angle_beta   90.00
_cell.angle_gamma   90.00
#
_symmetry.space_group_name_H-M   'P 1'
#
loop_
_entity.id
_entity.type
_entity.pdbx_description
1 polymer ?
#
loop_
_entity_poly.entity_id
_entity_poly.type
_entity_poly.pdbx_seq_one_letter_code
_entity_poly.pdbx_strand_id
1 'polypeptide(L)'
;MQKTSLLLAIALAWTPLAWANDVTINGTGVSLEANKAPINTAKNPQAIAQLPKDYRFAVPGKFTVAVAALNSPPLTVFSDDNKTLLGSEVDIARLVADSLGLELNVVPTSWEDWPLGWLPGNMMPRSAILPSPKIAKRNSILPPTAKTRWAFM
;
A
#
# COMPACT_ATOMS: atom_id res chain seq x y z
N MET A 1 -54.15 3.57 -7.67
CA MET A 1 -52.68 3.80 -7.63
C MET A 1 -51.89 2.72 -6.90
N GLN A 2 -52.50 1.77 -6.15
CA GLN A 2 -51.75 0.74 -5.40
C GLN A 2 -51.24 -0.46 -6.24
N LYS A 3 -51.95 -0.83 -7.32
CA LYS A 3 -51.62 -2.02 -8.13
C LYS A 3 -50.31 -1.88 -8.90
N THR A 4 -50.03 -0.68 -9.41
CA THR A 4 -48.80 -0.38 -10.15
C THR A 4 -47.57 -0.38 -9.24
N SER A 5 -47.72 0.11 -8.00
CA SER A 5 -46.65 0.07 -6.99
C SER A 5 -46.32 -1.36 -6.54
N LEU A 6 -47.33 -2.24 -6.48
CA LEU A 6 -47.15 -3.63 -6.07
C LEU A 6 -46.42 -4.44 -7.14
N LEU A 7 -46.70 -4.17 -8.42
CA LEU A 7 -45.98 -4.78 -9.55
C LEU A 7 -44.51 -4.34 -9.61
N LEU A 8 -44.23 -3.07 -9.30
CA LEU A 8 -42.85 -2.56 -9.26
C LEU A 8 -42.03 -3.19 -8.13
N ALA A 9 -42.65 -3.39 -6.96
CA ALA A 9 -41.99 -4.02 -5.81
C ALA A 9 -41.66 -5.50 -6.07
N ILE A 10 -42.52 -6.24 -6.77
CA ILE A 10 -42.27 -7.63 -7.17
C ILE A 10 -41.16 -7.70 -8.23
N ALA A 11 -41.14 -6.77 -9.19
CA ALA A 11 -40.09 -6.72 -10.21
C ALA A 11 -38.68 -6.47 -9.61
N LEU A 12 -38.59 -5.62 -8.58
CA LEU A 12 -37.35 -5.39 -7.82
C LEU A 12 -36.98 -6.56 -6.91
N ALA A 13 -37.94 -7.36 -6.46
CA ALA A 13 -37.67 -8.56 -5.65
C ALA A 13 -37.14 -9.74 -6.48
N TRP A 14 -37.24 -9.68 -7.81
CA TRP A 14 -36.79 -10.73 -8.73
C TRP A 14 -35.59 -10.35 -9.59
N THR A 15 -34.99 -9.17 -9.40
CA THR A 15 -33.67 -8.92 -10.00
C THR A 15 -32.64 -9.85 -9.35
N PRO A 16 -32.03 -10.79 -10.09
CA PRO A 16 -30.91 -11.54 -9.58
C PRO A 16 -29.81 -10.53 -9.23
N LEU A 17 -29.30 -10.63 -8.01
CA LEU A 17 -28.11 -9.88 -7.58
C LEU A 17 -26.94 -10.43 -8.40
N ALA A 18 -26.70 -9.85 -9.58
CA ALA A 18 -25.60 -10.23 -10.43
C ALA A 18 -24.30 -9.67 -9.83
N TRP A 19 -23.58 -10.51 -9.09
CA TRP A 19 -22.21 -10.22 -8.68
C TRP A 19 -21.31 -10.48 -9.89
N ALA A 20 -20.72 -9.42 -10.44
CA ALA A 20 -19.74 -9.55 -11.51
C ALA A 20 -18.44 -10.10 -10.92
N ASN A 21 -18.28 -11.43 -10.93
CA ASN A 21 -17.11 -12.10 -10.34
C ASN A 21 -15.94 -12.26 -11.32
N ASP A 22 -16.19 -12.15 -12.64
CA ASP A 22 -15.21 -12.51 -13.66
C ASP A 22 -15.01 -11.40 -14.70
N VAL A 23 -13.81 -10.82 -14.69
CA VAL A 23 -13.36 -9.88 -15.74
C VAL A 23 -12.58 -10.69 -16.78
N THR A 24 -13.06 -10.73 -18.01
CA THR A 24 -12.35 -11.41 -19.12
C THR A 24 -11.77 -10.38 -20.09
N ILE A 25 -10.48 -10.52 -20.43
CA ILE A 25 -9.78 -9.72 -21.44
C ILE A 25 -9.33 -10.68 -22.53
N ASN A 26 -9.81 -10.49 -23.77
CA ASN A 26 -9.55 -11.36 -24.92
C ASN A 26 -9.83 -12.86 -24.64
N GLY A 27 -10.88 -13.16 -23.87
CA GLY A 27 -11.24 -14.53 -23.48
C GLY A 27 -10.38 -15.13 -22.36
N THR A 28 -9.43 -14.38 -21.80
CA THR A 28 -8.66 -14.78 -20.62
C THR A 28 -9.25 -14.13 -19.37
N GLY A 29 -9.60 -14.93 -18.37
CA GLY A 29 -10.03 -14.43 -17.07
C GLY A 29 -8.88 -13.74 -16.35
N VAL A 30 -9.07 -12.48 -15.95
CA VAL A 30 -8.18 -11.75 -15.07
C VAL A 30 -8.72 -11.93 -13.65
N SER A 31 -7.98 -12.67 -12.83
CA SER A 31 -8.35 -12.97 -11.45
C SER A 31 -7.16 -12.81 -10.53
N LEU A 32 -7.42 -12.26 -9.34
CA LEU A 32 -6.43 -12.14 -8.27
C LEU A 32 -6.52 -13.28 -7.24
N GLU A 33 -7.55 -14.13 -7.32
CA GLU A 33 -7.86 -15.14 -6.29
C GLU A 33 -6.67 -16.03 -5.94
N ALA A 34 -5.97 -16.55 -6.94
CA ALA A 34 -4.81 -17.42 -6.75
C ALA A 34 -3.65 -16.73 -6.02
N ASN A 35 -3.57 -15.39 -6.05
CA ASN A 35 -2.51 -14.59 -5.45
C ASN A 35 -2.85 -14.05 -4.07
N LYS A 36 -4.07 -14.28 -3.56
CA LYS A 36 -4.48 -13.83 -2.21
C LYS A 36 -3.88 -14.67 -1.10
N ALA A 37 -3.56 -15.93 -1.37
CA ALA A 37 -2.96 -16.83 -0.39
C ALA A 37 -1.53 -16.37 -0.07
N PRO A 38 -1.22 -15.97 1.18
CA PRO A 38 0.12 -15.49 1.52
C PRO A 38 1.16 -16.60 1.44
N ILE A 39 2.35 -16.29 0.91
CA ILE A 39 3.53 -17.14 1.05
C ILE A 39 4.19 -16.89 2.41
N ASN A 40 4.64 -17.95 3.07
CA ASN A 40 5.26 -17.83 4.40
C ASN A 40 6.55 -18.66 4.47
N THR A 41 7.43 -18.33 5.40
CA THR A 41 8.64 -19.10 5.69
C THR A 41 8.83 -19.33 7.19
N ALA A 42 9.68 -20.31 7.54
CA ALA A 42 10.09 -20.51 8.92
C ALA A 42 11.02 -19.39 9.40
N LYS A 43 11.02 -19.14 10.72
CA LYS A 43 11.97 -18.25 11.38
C LYS A 43 13.40 -18.73 11.15
N ASN A 44 14.32 -17.78 10.98
CA ASN A 44 15.74 -18.03 10.83
C ASN A 44 16.50 -17.53 12.07
N PRO A 45 16.93 -18.44 12.98
CA PRO A 45 17.65 -18.05 14.19
C PRO A 45 18.96 -17.30 13.91
N GLN A 46 19.65 -17.60 12.80
CA GLN A 46 20.91 -16.93 12.45
C GLN A 46 20.66 -15.48 12.03
N ALA A 47 19.57 -15.19 11.30
CA ALA A 47 19.21 -13.83 10.92
C ALA A 47 18.76 -13.01 12.15
N ILE A 48 17.95 -13.62 13.03
CA ILE A 48 17.50 -12.97 14.27
C ILE A 48 18.69 -12.62 15.17
N ALA A 49 19.69 -13.50 15.27
CA ALA A 49 20.89 -13.26 16.07
C ALA A 49 21.77 -12.10 15.54
N GLN A 50 21.60 -11.70 14.28
CA GLN A 50 22.32 -10.57 13.68
C GLN A 50 21.64 -9.22 13.95
N LEU A 51 20.42 -9.19 14.48
CA LEU A 51 19.77 -7.95 14.86
C LEU A 51 20.53 -7.30 16.04
N PRO A 52 20.93 -6.02 15.93
CA PRO A 52 21.53 -5.32 17.06
C PRO A 52 20.57 -5.30 18.26
N LYS A 53 21.08 -5.50 19.47
CA LYS A 53 20.26 -5.56 20.70
C LYS A 53 19.44 -4.28 20.92
N ASP A 54 19.99 -3.15 20.51
CA ASP A 54 19.37 -1.82 20.65
C ASP A 54 18.71 -1.33 19.35
N TYR A 55 18.45 -2.24 18.39
CA TYR A 55 17.79 -1.88 17.14
C TYR A 55 16.34 -1.44 17.41
N ARG A 56 15.98 -0.28 16.86
CA ARG A 56 14.64 0.28 16.99
C ARG A 56 13.91 0.17 15.65
N PHE A 57 12.90 -0.68 15.61
CA PHE A 57 11.98 -0.76 14.47
C PHE A 57 11.16 0.52 14.36
N ALA A 58 10.78 0.90 13.13
CA ALA A 58 9.88 2.04 12.88
C ALA A 58 8.54 1.88 13.60
N VAL A 59 7.99 0.66 13.56
CA VAL A 59 6.85 0.22 14.39
C VAL A 59 7.35 -0.94 15.27
N PRO A 60 7.27 -0.84 16.60
CA PRO A 60 7.73 -1.91 17.49
C PRO A 60 7.10 -3.26 17.14
N GLY A 61 7.94 -4.29 17.01
CA GLY A 61 7.50 -5.65 16.70
C GLY A 61 7.15 -5.92 15.23
N LYS A 62 7.30 -4.93 14.33
CA LYS A 62 6.94 -5.07 12.92
C LYS A 62 8.11 -4.79 11.97
N PHE A 63 8.20 -5.58 10.91
CA PHE A 63 9.03 -5.27 9.76
C PHE A 63 8.25 -4.35 8.83
N THR A 64 8.62 -3.06 8.83
CA THR A 64 7.93 -2.04 8.03
C THR A 64 8.64 -1.83 6.70
N VAL A 65 7.91 -1.99 5.59
CA VAL A 65 8.43 -1.81 4.24
C VAL A 65 7.55 -0.82 3.49
N ALA A 66 8.19 0.20 2.92
CA ALA A 66 7.53 1.12 2.00
C ALA A 66 7.53 0.51 0.59
N VAL A 67 6.37 0.49 -0.08
CA VAL A 67 6.22 -0.04 -1.44
C VAL A 67 5.48 0.95 -2.32
N ALA A 68 5.85 0.99 -3.59
CA ALA A 68 5.16 1.78 -4.60
C ALA A 68 3.85 1.08 -4.99
N ALA A 69 2.72 1.52 -4.45
CA ALA A 69 1.39 0.93 -4.70
C ALA A 69 0.79 1.41 -6.03
N LEU A 70 1.45 1.12 -7.15
CA LEU A 70 1.13 1.67 -8.48
C LEU A 70 0.16 0.81 -9.30
N ASN A 71 -0.38 -0.28 -8.74
CA ASN A 71 -1.22 -1.25 -9.44
C ASN A 71 -0.57 -1.78 -10.73
N SER A 72 0.70 -2.16 -10.61
CA SER A 72 1.53 -2.72 -11.68
C SER A 72 1.91 -4.17 -11.37
N PRO A 73 1.00 -5.15 -11.55
CA PRO A 73 1.37 -6.56 -11.50
C PRO A 73 2.56 -6.87 -12.42
N PRO A 74 3.48 -7.77 -12.02
CA PRO A 74 3.43 -8.63 -10.83
C PRO A 74 4.09 -8.00 -9.57
N LEU A 75 4.46 -6.72 -9.61
CA LEU A 75 5.20 -6.06 -8.53
C LEU A 75 4.29 -5.76 -7.34
N THR A 76 3.26 -4.94 -7.57
CA THR A 76 2.24 -4.58 -6.59
C THR A 76 0.88 -4.38 -7.25
N VAL A 77 -0.18 -4.88 -6.61
CA VAL A 77 -1.57 -4.61 -6.99
C VAL A 77 -2.46 -4.71 -5.77
N PHE A 78 -3.47 -3.84 -5.65
CA PHE A 78 -4.50 -4.04 -4.64
C PHE A 78 -5.36 -5.26 -4.98
N SER A 79 -5.72 -6.03 -3.96
CA SER A 79 -6.74 -7.07 -4.05
C SER A 79 -8.10 -6.44 -4.39
N ASP A 80 -9.07 -7.30 -4.67
CA ASP A 80 -10.49 -6.95 -4.83
C ASP A 80 -11.11 -6.18 -3.65
N ASP A 81 -10.55 -6.29 -2.45
CA ASP A 81 -10.93 -5.50 -1.27
C ASP A 81 -10.44 -4.04 -1.31
N ASN A 82 -9.64 -3.68 -2.32
CA ASN A 82 -8.99 -2.39 -2.53
C ASN A 82 -8.17 -1.90 -1.33
N LYS A 83 -7.64 -2.82 -0.52
CA LYS A 83 -6.88 -2.53 0.70
C LYS A 83 -5.63 -3.37 0.81
N THR A 84 -5.75 -4.66 0.53
CA THR A 84 -4.64 -5.61 0.65
C THR A 84 -3.73 -5.49 -0.56
N LEU A 85 -2.45 -5.19 -0.36
CA LEU A 85 -1.47 -5.22 -1.44
C LEU A 85 -0.97 -6.66 -1.66
N LEU A 86 -0.94 -7.06 -2.93
CA LEU A 86 -0.45 -8.33 -3.44
C LEU A 86 0.72 -8.09 -4.39
N GLY A 87 1.57 -9.10 -4.59
CA GLY A 87 2.65 -9.07 -5.57
C GLY A 87 4.01 -9.32 -4.95
N SER A 88 5.01 -9.46 -5.83
CA SER A 88 6.36 -9.89 -5.46
C SER A 88 7.05 -9.01 -4.42
N GLU A 89 6.81 -7.69 -4.41
CA GLU A 89 7.40 -6.80 -3.40
C GLU A 89 6.87 -7.10 -1.99
N VAL A 90 5.55 -7.32 -1.88
CA VAL A 90 4.90 -7.65 -0.61
C VAL A 90 5.28 -9.05 -0.15
N ASP A 91 5.36 -9.98 -1.09
CA ASP A 91 5.68 -11.38 -0.82
C ASP A 91 7.12 -11.54 -0.31
N ILE A 92 8.09 -10.87 -0.93
CA ILE A 92 9.48 -10.85 -0.43
C ILE A 92 9.53 -10.20 0.96
N ALA A 93 8.85 -9.08 1.16
CA ALA A 93 8.81 -8.42 2.45
C ALA A 93 8.21 -9.32 3.55
N ARG A 94 7.19 -10.11 3.23
CA ARG A 94 6.58 -11.11 4.13
C ARG A 94 7.58 -12.19 4.50
N LEU A 95 8.29 -12.77 3.52
CA LEU A 95 9.29 -13.80 3.79
C LEU A 95 10.42 -13.27 4.69
N VAL A 96 10.85 -12.03 4.49
CA VAL A 96 11.83 -11.39 5.37
C VAL A 96 11.25 -11.21 6.79
N ALA A 97 10.03 -10.69 6.91
CA ALA A 97 9.35 -10.52 8.21
C ALA A 97 9.23 -11.85 8.97
N ASP A 98 8.75 -12.90 8.31
CA ASP A 98 8.63 -14.25 8.86
C ASP A 98 9.98 -14.81 9.32
N SER A 99 11.03 -14.65 8.50
CA SER A 99 12.37 -15.10 8.83
C SER A 99 12.92 -14.42 10.10
N LEU A 100 12.54 -13.17 10.33
CA LEU A 100 12.88 -12.40 11.53
C LEU A 100 11.90 -12.62 12.69
N GLY A 101 10.79 -13.32 12.44
CA GLY A 101 9.71 -13.51 13.42
C GLY A 101 8.96 -12.22 13.76
N LEU A 102 8.87 -11.29 12.82
CA LEU A 102 8.18 -10.00 12.94
C LEU A 102 6.88 -10.02 12.13
N GLU A 103 5.93 -9.17 12.50
CA GLU A 103 4.74 -8.93 11.69
C GLU A 103 5.09 -8.00 10.51
N LEU A 104 4.62 -8.31 9.30
CA LEU A 104 4.80 -7.42 8.16
C LEU A 104 3.87 -6.21 8.25
N ASN A 105 4.43 -5.01 8.06
CA ASN A 105 3.68 -3.77 7.91
C ASN A 105 4.03 -3.11 6.56
N VAL A 106 3.12 -3.21 5.60
CA VAL A 106 3.32 -2.62 4.26
C VAL A 106 2.78 -1.20 4.25
N VAL A 107 3.61 -0.24 3.83
CA VAL A 107 3.24 1.18 3.74
C VAL A 107 3.26 1.59 2.27
N PRO A 108 2.10 1.82 1.64
CA PRO A 108 2.04 2.46 0.33
C PRO A 108 2.76 3.82 0.36
N THR A 109 3.66 4.08 -0.57
CA THR A 109 4.48 5.30 -0.60
C THR A 109 4.74 5.75 -2.03
N SER A 110 4.78 7.07 -2.24
CA SER A 110 5.16 7.70 -3.51
C SER A 110 6.69 7.79 -3.64
N TRP A 111 7.19 8.00 -4.86
CA TRP A 111 8.64 8.18 -5.06
C TRP A 111 9.17 9.42 -4.32
N GLU A 112 8.37 10.47 -4.32
CA GLU A 112 8.67 11.75 -3.66
C GLU A 112 8.75 11.60 -2.14
N ASP A 113 7.96 10.69 -1.57
CA ASP A 113 7.90 10.43 -0.14
C ASP A 113 8.90 9.35 0.32
N TRP A 114 9.52 8.58 -0.58
CA TRP A 114 10.50 7.55 -0.22
C TRP A 114 11.61 8.05 0.72
N PRO A 115 12.30 9.18 0.44
CA PRO A 115 13.31 9.72 1.37
C PRO A 115 12.72 10.35 2.64
N LEU A 116 11.39 10.44 2.78
CA LEU A 116 10.70 11.06 3.91
C LEU A 116 9.90 10.06 4.76
N GLY A 117 9.54 8.89 4.21
CA GLY A 117 8.73 7.86 4.85
C GLY A 117 9.45 7.04 5.92
N TRP A 118 10.78 7.17 6.05
CA TRP A 118 11.59 6.49 7.06
C TRP A 118 11.88 7.35 8.30
N LEU A 119 11.54 8.65 8.28
CA LEU A 119 11.71 9.52 9.43
C LEU A 119 10.58 9.25 10.45
N PRO A 120 10.90 8.99 11.74
CA PRO A 120 9.94 8.54 12.75
C PRO A 120 8.83 9.55 13.11
N GLY A 121 8.75 10.71 12.44
CA GLY A 121 7.68 11.71 12.60
C GLY A 121 6.76 11.87 11.38
N ASN A 122 7.05 11.24 10.24
CA ASN A 122 6.35 11.49 8.97
C ASN A 122 5.31 10.42 8.60
N MET A 123 5.17 9.35 9.41
CA MET A 123 4.14 8.32 9.25
C MET A 123 2.73 8.77 9.71
N MET A 124 2.54 10.07 9.97
CA MET A 124 1.24 10.63 10.31
C MET A 124 0.41 10.79 9.03
N PRO A 125 -0.85 10.30 8.98
CA PRO A 125 -1.66 10.38 7.76
C PRO A 125 -1.89 11.84 7.38
N ARG A 126 -1.25 12.31 6.30
CA ARG A 126 -1.52 13.61 5.68
C ARG A 126 -2.84 13.58 4.88
N SER A 127 -3.87 12.92 5.41
CA SER A 127 -5.26 13.03 4.94
C SER A 127 -6.07 14.08 5.72
N ALA A 128 -5.43 14.83 6.64
CA ALA A 128 -6.00 16.09 7.09
C ALA A 128 -5.81 17.14 5.99
N ILE A 129 -6.86 17.32 5.19
CA ILE A 129 -7.06 18.36 4.18
C ILE A 129 -6.46 19.68 4.68
N LEU A 130 -5.32 20.09 4.12
CA LEU A 130 -4.86 21.47 4.26
C LEU A 130 -5.71 22.30 3.29
N PRO A 131 -6.48 23.31 3.76
CA PRO A 131 -7.13 24.23 2.84
C PRO A 131 -6.05 24.93 2.00
N SER A 132 -6.23 24.94 0.68
CA SER A 132 -5.31 25.56 -0.28
C SER A 132 -4.91 26.97 0.18
N PRO A 133 -3.61 27.25 0.39
CA PRO A 133 -3.19 28.59 0.70
C PRO A 133 -3.28 29.43 -0.57
N LYS A 134 -4.13 30.47 -0.53
CA LYS A 134 -4.14 31.55 -1.52
C LYS A 134 -2.70 31.99 -1.77
N ILE A 135 -2.33 32.06 -3.05
CA ILE A 135 -1.03 32.50 -3.56
C ILE A 135 -0.63 33.82 -2.88
N ALA A 136 0.25 33.74 -1.89
CA ALA A 136 0.96 34.87 -1.33
C ALA A 136 2.29 34.98 -2.09
N LYS A 137 2.43 36.05 -2.87
CA LYS A 137 3.71 36.44 -3.47
C LYS A 137 4.77 36.49 -2.37
N ARG A 138 5.75 35.59 -2.40
CA ARG A 138 6.96 35.71 -1.58
C ARG A 138 8.14 36.07 -2.46
N ASN A 139 8.62 37.30 -2.25
CA ASN A 139 9.89 37.81 -2.75
C ASN A 139 11.04 36.87 -2.36
N SER A 140 11.95 36.72 -3.31
CA SER A 140 13.23 36.04 -3.18
C SER A 140 14.07 36.62 -2.03
N ILE A 141 14.33 35.83 -1.00
CA ILE A 141 15.47 36.03 -0.09
C ILE A 141 16.05 34.65 0.21
N LEU A 142 17.05 34.24 -0.58
CA LEU A 142 17.97 33.15 -0.24
C LEU A 142 19.09 33.74 0.63
N PRO A 143 19.47 33.13 1.77
CA PRO A 143 20.80 33.34 2.34
C PRO A 143 21.87 32.58 1.50
N PRO A 144 23.03 33.19 1.20
CA PRO A 144 23.96 32.67 0.23
C PRO A 144 25.05 31.82 0.89
N THR A 145 24.82 30.55 1.21
CA THR A 145 25.92 29.61 1.49
C THR A 145 25.42 28.17 1.60
N ALA A 146 25.57 27.41 0.51
CA ALA A 146 25.97 25.99 0.51
C ALA A 146 26.15 25.54 -0.95
N LYS A 147 27.28 25.93 -1.55
CA LYS A 147 27.85 25.13 -2.65
C LYS A 147 28.26 23.78 -2.06
N THR A 148 27.90 22.67 -2.71
CA THR A 148 28.65 21.40 -2.93
C THR A 148 27.60 20.39 -3.47
N ARG A 149 27.38 20.24 -4.78
CA ARG A 149 28.11 19.43 -5.78
C ARG A 149 28.39 17.96 -5.38
N TRP A 150 28.10 17.07 -6.34
CA TRP A 150 28.41 15.63 -6.46
C TRP A 150 27.45 14.67 -5.74
N ALA A 151 27.09 13.50 -6.26
CA ALA A 151 27.17 12.88 -7.59
C ALA A 151 26.34 11.59 -7.52
N PHE A 152 25.88 11.14 -8.69
CA PHE A 152 25.40 9.78 -8.92
C PHE A 152 26.34 8.72 -8.34
N MET A 153 25.79 7.76 -7.61
CA MET A 153 26.05 6.32 -7.76
C MET A 153 24.89 5.53 -7.19
#